data_AF-A0A6P6FLF7-F1
#
_entry.id   AF-A0A6P6FLF7-F1
#
_cell.length_a   1.000
_cell.length_b   1.000
_cell.length_c   1.000
_cell.angle_alpha   90.00
_cell.angle_beta   90.00
_cell.angle_gamma   90.00
#
_symmetry.space_group_name_H-M   'P 1'
#
loop_
_entity.id
_entity.type
_entity.pdbx_description
1 polymer ?
#
loop_
_entity_poly.entity_id
_entity_poly.type
_entity_poly.pdbx_seq_one_letter_code
_entity_poly.pdbx_strand_id
1 'polypeptide(L)'
;MEAVLRRLGSLDNDVVMVDVAEILYHQQLQNFYKSTREAKHFQPNIVRGVEKFISTSGKQMKKVRKLAEDCCKYGSENQSTHGPLARASINFGTSYNSIEKEREDLLKTLTDQVCEPLRTQINGAPLEDARHIAYYYDKLRQDVEAKVTEILRRRSKSRDLSMSGESAVKLQSAEARLADLKSSTVALGREATAAMLSLEDQQQQMTFHKNSSI
;
A
#
# COMPACT_ATOMS: atom_id res chain seq x y z
N MET A 1 -17.54 -6.01 21.87
CA MET A 1 -17.08 -7.40 21.68
C MET A 1 -16.61 -8.04 22.99
N GLU A 2 -15.95 -7.32 23.90
CA GLU A 2 -15.51 -7.82 25.23
C GLU A 2 -16.63 -8.33 26.16
N ALA A 3 -17.82 -7.73 26.12
CA ALA A 3 -18.91 -8.08 27.03
C ALA A 3 -19.59 -9.43 26.72
N VAL A 4 -19.50 -9.93 25.49
CA VAL A 4 -20.05 -11.24 25.11
C VAL A 4 -19.12 -12.37 25.54
N LEU A 5 -17.80 -12.11 25.51
CA LEU A 5 -16.77 -13.10 25.86
C LEU A 5 -16.72 -13.40 27.38
N ARG A 6 -16.98 -12.41 28.25
CA ARG A 6 -16.96 -12.62 29.71
C ARG A 6 -18.13 -13.45 30.24
N ARG A 7 -19.25 -13.55 29.53
CA ARG A 7 -20.42 -14.33 29.98
C ARG A 7 -20.36 -15.83 29.64
N LEU A 8 -19.37 -16.26 28.86
CA LEU A 8 -19.20 -17.66 28.43
C LEU A 8 -18.19 -18.46 29.27
N GLY A 9 -17.64 -17.86 30.34
CA GLY A 9 -16.56 -18.41 31.16
C GLY A 9 -16.85 -19.68 31.99
N SER A 10 -18.04 -20.30 31.90
CA SER A 10 -18.40 -21.47 32.74
C SER A 10 -18.72 -22.77 32.00
N LEU A 11 -18.49 -22.84 30.69
CA LEU A 11 -18.62 -24.08 29.92
C LEU A 11 -17.22 -24.55 29.55
N ASP A 12 -16.89 -25.81 29.77
CA ASP A 12 -15.62 -26.48 29.43
C ASP A 12 -14.99 -25.90 28.13
N ASN A 13 -14.02 -24.98 28.33
CA ASN A 13 -13.81 -23.80 27.45
C ASN A 13 -12.68 -23.95 26.43
N ASP A 14 -12.14 -25.16 26.28
CA ASP A 14 -10.99 -25.41 25.40
C ASP A 14 -11.33 -25.12 23.91
N VAL A 15 -12.59 -25.32 23.52
CA VAL A 15 -13.10 -25.02 22.18
C VAL A 15 -13.12 -23.51 21.88
N VAL A 16 -13.33 -22.68 22.91
CA VAL A 16 -13.44 -21.21 22.79
C VAL A 16 -12.09 -20.53 23.05
N MET A 17 -11.09 -21.24 23.59
CA MET A 17 -9.78 -20.68 23.82
C MET A 17 -9.17 -20.20 22.48
N VAL A 18 -8.97 -18.89 22.41
CA VAL A 18 -8.34 -18.20 21.28
C VAL A 18 -6.85 -18.13 21.57
N ASP A 19 -6.02 -18.50 20.60
CA ASP A 19 -4.57 -18.44 20.71
C ASP A 19 -4.10 -16.98 20.82
N VAL A 20 -3.30 -16.67 21.84
CA VAL A 20 -2.74 -15.33 22.07
C VAL A 20 -1.90 -14.86 20.89
N ALA A 21 -1.18 -15.77 20.22
CA ALA A 21 -0.42 -15.46 19.01
C ALA A 21 -1.34 -15.02 17.86
N GLU A 22 -2.50 -15.66 17.72
CA GLU A 22 -3.49 -15.33 16.70
C GLU A 22 -4.07 -13.92 16.89
N ILE A 23 -4.34 -13.54 18.14
CA ILE A 23 -4.80 -12.18 18.49
C ILE A 23 -3.75 -11.14 18.10
N LEU A 24 -2.47 -11.42 18.37
CA LEU A 24 -1.37 -10.51 18.02
C LEU A 24 -1.21 -10.35 16.51
N TYR A 25 -1.23 -11.46 15.75
CA TYR A 25 -1.17 -11.42 14.29
C TYR A 25 -2.36 -10.66 13.71
N HIS A 26 -3.57 -10.91 14.22
CA HIS A 26 -4.75 -10.17 13.80
C HIS A 26 -4.62 -8.67 14.03
N GLN A 27 -4.18 -8.27 15.22
CA GLN A 27 -4.02 -6.86 15.56
C GLN A 27 -2.98 -6.18 14.64
N GLN A 28 -1.85 -6.85 14.38
CA GLN A 28 -0.83 -6.34 13.48
C GLN A 28 -1.37 -6.21 12.05
N LEU A 29 -2.07 -7.23 11.54
CA LEU A 29 -2.69 -7.20 10.20
C LEU A 29 -3.74 -6.10 10.06
N GLN A 30 -4.53 -5.83 11.11
CA GLN A 30 -5.47 -4.70 11.13
C GLN A 30 -4.75 -3.35 11.07
N ASN A 31 -3.65 -3.19 11.81
CA ASN A 31 -2.83 -1.98 11.74
C ASN A 31 -2.25 -1.79 10.33
N PHE A 32 -1.74 -2.86 9.72
CA PHE A 32 -1.24 -2.84 8.34
C PHE A 32 -2.33 -2.51 7.33
N TYR A 33 -3.54 -3.06 7.48
CA TYR A 33 -4.67 -2.76 6.60
C TYR A 33 -5.07 -1.29 6.66
N LYS A 34 -5.11 -0.70 7.86
CA LYS A 34 -5.38 0.72 8.04
C LYS A 34 -4.31 1.59 7.35
N SER A 35 -3.03 1.30 7.61
CA SER A 35 -1.90 2.02 7.01
C SER A 35 -1.89 1.93 5.47
N THR A 36 -2.05 0.72 4.92
CA THR A 36 -2.08 0.52 3.46
C THR A 36 -3.33 1.10 2.80
N ARG A 37 -4.48 1.13 3.48
CA ARG A 37 -5.69 1.79 3.00
C ARG A 37 -5.54 3.31 2.95
N GLU A 38 -4.90 3.92 3.95
CA GLU A 38 -4.58 5.35 3.95
C GLU A 38 -3.61 5.69 2.81
N ALA A 39 -2.57 4.88 2.61
CA ALA A 39 -1.61 5.04 1.52
C ALA A 39 -2.22 4.82 0.12
N LYS A 40 -3.22 3.94 -0.01
CA LYS A 40 -3.88 3.55 -1.28
C LYS A 40 -4.30 4.74 -2.14
N HIS A 41 -4.77 5.81 -1.53
CA HIS A 41 -5.23 6.99 -2.27
C HIS A 41 -4.18 8.09 -2.35
N PHE A 42 -3.24 8.14 -1.40
CA PHE A 42 -2.25 9.20 -1.34
C PHE A 42 -1.17 9.08 -2.41
N GLN A 43 -0.54 7.89 -2.55
CA GLN A 43 0.55 7.69 -3.52
C GLN A 43 0.10 7.92 -4.98
N PRO A 44 -1.05 7.38 -5.45
CA PRO A 44 -1.50 7.65 -6.82
C PRO A 44 -1.86 9.12 -7.06
N ASN A 45 -2.34 9.83 -6.03
CA ASN A 45 -2.62 11.26 -6.14
C ASN A 45 -1.34 12.08 -6.30
N ILE A 46 -0.26 11.72 -5.59
CA ILE A 46 1.06 12.33 -5.80
C ILE A 46 1.54 12.10 -7.22
N VAL A 47 1.55 10.84 -7.68
CA VAL A 47 2.00 10.50 -9.04
C VAL A 47 1.25 11.31 -10.10
N ARG A 48 -0.09 11.32 -10.03
CA ARG A 48 -0.93 12.11 -10.94
C ARG A 48 -0.65 13.60 -10.87
N GLY A 49 -0.40 14.13 -9.67
CA GLY A 49 -0.06 15.54 -9.46
C GLY A 49 1.25 15.91 -10.15
N VAL A 50 2.31 15.12 -9.94
CA VAL A 50 3.62 15.33 -10.55
C VAL A 50 3.57 15.15 -12.08
N GLU A 51 2.87 14.12 -12.58
CA GLU A 51 2.64 13.93 -14.02
C GLU A 51 1.95 15.14 -14.67
N LYS A 52 0.91 15.68 -14.02
CA LYS A 52 0.21 16.87 -14.50
C LYS A 52 1.13 18.08 -14.49
N PHE A 53 1.96 18.22 -13.47
CA PHE A 53 2.98 19.28 -13.39
C PHE A 53 4.01 19.15 -14.51
N ILE A 54 4.54 17.96 -14.78
CA ILE A 54 5.47 17.68 -15.88
C ILE A 54 4.82 18.01 -17.23
N SER A 55 3.60 17.51 -17.46
CA SER A 55 2.85 17.75 -18.71
C SER A 55 2.59 19.25 -18.95
N THR A 56 2.20 19.96 -17.90
CA THR A 56 1.94 21.41 -17.97
C THR A 56 3.23 22.18 -18.21
N SER A 57 4.29 21.82 -17.48
CA SER A 57 5.62 22.41 -17.65
C SER A 57 6.10 22.22 -19.08
N GLY A 58 6.09 21.00 -19.62
CA GLY A 58 6.51 20.75 -21.01
C GLY A 58 5.77 21.60 -22.05
N LYS A 59 4.48 21.90 -21.84
CA LYS A 59 3.73 22.84 -22.71
C LYS A 59 4.19 24.29 -22.55
N GLN A 60 4.49 24.73 -21.33
CA GLN A 60 5.04 26.07 -21.06
C GLN A 60 6.44 26.22 -21.68
N MET A 61 7.32 25.24 -21.47
CA MET A 61 8.69 25.24 -21.98
C MET A 61 8.73 25.43 -23.50
N LYS A 62 7.84 24.76 -24.26
CA LYS A 62 7.75 24.94 -25.71
C LYS A 62 7.47 26.38 -26.13
N LYS A 63 6.61 27.09 -25.38
CA LYS A 63 6.30 28.50 -25.65
C LYS A 63 7.47 29.41 -25.30
N VAL A 64 8.09 29.16 -24.16
CA VAL A 64 9.22 29.96 -23.66
C VAL A 64 10.46 29.79 -24.54
N ARG A 65 10.79 28.57 -24.97
CA ARG A 65 11.89 28.32 -25.91
C ARG A 65 11.66 29.05 -27.23
N LYS A 66 10.44 29.00 -27.78
CA LYS A 66 10.11 29.77 -29.00
C LYS A 66 10.32 31.27 -28.79
N LEU A 67 9.85 31.82 -27.67
CA LEU A 67 10.08 33.24 -27.35
C LEU A 67 11.58 33.57 -27.23
N ALA A 68 12.34 32.70 -26.58
CA ALA A 68 13.79 32.86 -26.43
C ALA A 68 14.51 32.82 -27.79
N GLU A 69 14.13 31.89 -28.68
CA GLU A 69 14.60 31.80 -30.06
C GLU A 69 14.29 33.07 -30.85
N ASP A 70 13.05 33.56 -30.77
CA ASP A 70 12.61 34.80 -31.44
C ASP A 70 13.40 36.02 -30.93
N CYS A 71 13.67 36.10 -29.62
CA CYS A 71 14.51 37.16 -29.03
C CYS A 71 15.97 37.08 -29.49
N CYS A 72 16.56 35.88 -29.52
CA CYS A 72 17.92 35.67 -30.03
C CYS A 72 18.03 36.06 -31.52
N LYS A 73 17.03 35.69 -32.32
CA LYS A 73 16.95 36.04 -33.74
C LYS A 73 16.88 37.55 -33.92
N TYR A 74 15.92 38.21 -33.24
CA TYR A 74 15.79 39.68 -33.29
C TYR A 74 17.10 40.38 -32.94
N GLY A 75 17.75 39.99 -31.84
CA GLY A 75 18.97 40.65 -31.40
C GLY A 75 20.15 40.40 -32.34
N SER A 76 20.23 39.23 -32.99
CA SER A 76 21.26 38.94 -33.98
C SER A 76 21.11 39.77 -35.26
N GLU A 77 19.86 39.99 -35.70
CA GLU A 77 19.54 40.74 -36.92
C GLU A 77 19.63 42.28 -36.74
N ASN A 78 19.61 42.80 -35.51
CA ASN A 78 19.47 44.24 -35.23
C ASN A 78 20.66 44.89 -34.52
N GLN A 79 21.83 44.24 -34.48
CA GLN A 79 23.00 44.74 -33.72
C GLN A 79 23.48 46.13 -34.18
N SER A 80 23.38 46.44 -35.48
CA SER A 80 23.83 47.71 -36.06
C SER A 80 22.85 48.87 -35.85
N THR A 81 21.57 48.58 -35.65
CA THR A 81 20.49 49.58 -35.70
C THR A 81 19.93 49.89 -34.32
N HIS A 82 19.83 48.89 -33.44
CA HIS A 82 19.23 49.02 -32.11
C HIS A 82 20.11 48.36 -31.04
N GLY A 83 21.37 48.77 -30.93
CA GLY A 83 22.40 48.14 -30.09
C GLY A 83 21.97 47.77 -28.65
N PRO A 84 21.37 48.68 -27.85
CA PRO A 84 20.92 48.35 -26.50
C PRO A 84 19.79 47.30 -26.46
N LEU A 85 18.78 47.46 -27.32
CA LEU A 85 17.64 46.54 -27.36
C LEU A 85 18.04 45.17 -27.93
N ALA A 86 18.83 45.14 -29.00
CA ALA A 86 19.37 43.92 -29.59
C ALA A 86 20.18 43.10 -28.56
N ARG A 87 21.01 43.77 -27.75
CA ARG A 87 21.76 43.14 -26.66
C ARG A 87 20.84 42.61 -25.56
N ALA A 88 19.83 43.38 -25.16
CA ALA A 88 18.84 42.94 -24.18
C ALA A 88 18.08 41.70 -24.68
N SER A 89 17.71 41.64 -25.96
CA SER A 89 17.02 40.48 -26.55
C SER A 89 17.89 39.23 -26.59
N ILE A 90 19.19 39.34 -26.97
CA ILE A 90 20.13 38.21 -26.90
C ILE A 90 20.28 37.71 -25.46
N ASN A 91 20.48 38.62 -24.51
CA ASN A 91 20.64 38.26 -23.10
C ASN A 91 19.40 37.56 -22.56
N PHE A 92 18.21 38.07 -22.89
CA PHE A 92 16.94 37.45 -22.52
C PHE A 92 16.82 36.03 -23.09
N GLY A 93 16.99 35.86 -24.41
CA GLY A 93 16.85 34.56 -25.05
C GLY A 93 17.88 33.54 -24.54
N THR A 94 19.14 33.94 -24.37
CA THR A 94 20.20 33.08 -23.84
C THR A 94 19.92 32.65 -22.40
N SER A 95 19.44 33.57 -21.56
CA SER A 95 19.09 33.28 -20.17
C SER A 95 17.94 32.30 -20.08
N TYR A 96 16.87 32.50 -20.87
CA TYR A 96 15.73 31.59 -20.88
C TYR A 96 16.08 30.21 -21.44
N ASN A 97 16.92 30.10 -22.46
CA ASN A 97 17.40 28.80 -22.92
C ASN A 97 18.12 28.03 -21.81
N SER A 98 18.93 28.72 -20.99
CA SER A 98 19.63 28.12 -19.86
C SER A 98 18.65 27.70 -18.75
N ILE A 99 17.70 28.57 -18.39
CA ILE A 99 16.66 28.27 -17.38
C ILE A 99 15.80 27.07 -17.81
N GLU A 100 15.39 27.03 -19.08
CA GLU A 100 14.55 25.95 -19.59
C GLU A 100 15.31 24.62 -19.67
N LYS A 101 16.64 24.63 -19.81
CA LYS A 101 17.48 23.44 -19.68
C LYS A 101 17.51 22.92 -18.24
N GLU A 102 17.77 23.78 -17.26
CA GLU A 102 17.72 23.39 -15.83
C GLU A 102 16.33 22.87 -15.44
N ARG A 103 15.28 23.49 -15.98
CA ARG A 103 13.90 23.02 -15.78
C ARG A 103 13.69 21.62 -16.38
N GLU A 104 14.25 21.34 -17.55
CA GLU A 104 14.19 20.01 -18.17
C GLU A 104 14.82 18.94 -17.27
N ASP A 105 16.01 19.23 -16.74
CA ASP A 105 16.75 18.34 -15.85
C ASP A 105 15.99 18.11 -14.52
N LEU A 106 15.36 19.15 -13.97
CA LEU A 106 14.47 19.04 -12.82
C LEU A 106 13.27 18.12 -13.12
N LEU A 107 12.58 18.30 -14.26
CA LEU A 107 11.42 17.47 -14.60
C LEU A 107 11.80 16.01 -14.83
N LYS A 108 12.98 15.76 -15.40
CA LYS A 108 13.53 14.41 -15.53
C LYS A 108 13.82 13.81 -14.16
N THR A 109 14.45 14.56 -13.27
CA THR A 109 14.72 14.13 -11.89
C THR A 109 13.44 13.79 -11.14
N LEU A 110 12.40 14.62 -11.25
CA LEU A 110 11.08 14.32 -10.67
C LEU A 110 10.46 13.04 -11.24
N THR A 111 10.65 12.79 -12.54
CA THR A 111 10.16 11.55 -13.17
C THR A 111 10.89 10.33 -12.61
N ASP A 112 12.23 10.36 -12.62
CA ASP A 112 13.07 9.21 -12.30
C ASP A 112 13.13 8.92 -10.79
N GLN A 113 13.11 9.96 -9.95
CA GLN A 113 13.25 9.84 -8.50
C GLN A 113 11.93 9.82 -7.74
N VAL A 114 10.83 10.34 -8.32
CA VAL A 114 9.53 10.41 -7.64
C VAL A 114 8.47 9.58 -8.35
N CYS A 115 8.19 9.85 -9.63
CA CYS A 115 7.09 9.19 -10.34
C CYS A 115 7.29 7.69 -10.51
N GLU A 116 8.42 7.27 -11.11
CA GLU A 116 8.67 5.86 -11.39
C GLU A 116 8.73 5.01 -10.11
N PRO A 117 9.47 5.39 -9.05
CA PRO A 117 9.51 4.62 -7.81
C PRO A 117 8.12 4.46 -7.15
N LEU A 118 7.32 5.54 -7.13
CA LEU A 118 5.96 5.45 -6.59
C LEU A 118 5.06 4.56 -7.45
N ARG A 119 5.17 4.60 -8.78
CA ARG A 119 4.44 3.67 -9.66
C ARG A 119 4.83 2.21 -9.39
N THR A 120 6.13 1.93 -9.25
CA THR A 120 6.61 0.60 -8.91
C THR A 120 6.09 0.15 -7.54
N GLN A 121 6.04 1.03 -6.54
CA GLN A 121 5.46 0.71 -5.22
C GLN A 121 3.95 0.43 -5.30
N ILE A 122 3.20 1.20 -6.08
CA ILE A 122 1.74 1.06 -6.20
C ILE A 122 1.37 -0.23 -6.96
N ASN A 123 2.13 -0.56 -8.01
CA ASN A 123 1.84 -1.68 -8.91
C ASN A 123 2.71 -2.93 -8.63
N GLY A 124 3.52 -2.91 -7.58
CA GLY A 124 4.48 -3.97 -7.30
C GLY A 124 3.82 -5.26 -6.85
N ALA A 125 4.26 -6.40 -7.42
CA ALA A 125 3.82 -7.74 -7.02
C ALA A 125 3.83 -7.99 -5.49
N PRO A 126 4.84 -7.53 -4.72
CA PRO A 126 4.86 -7.75 -3.27
C PRO A 126 3.68 -7.13 -2.50
N LEU A 127 3.13 -6.00 -2.98
CA LEU A 127 1.97 -5.37 -2.36
C LEU A 127 0.69 -6.17 -2.63
N GLU A 128 0.55 -6.69 -3.85
CA GLU A 128 -0.61 -7.49 -4.23
C GLU A 128 -0.57 -8.88 -3.57
N ASP A 129 0.61 -9.51 -3.51
CA ASP A 129 0.83 -10.78 -2.82
C ASP A 129 0.53 -10.66 -1.32
N ALA A 130 1.00 -9.60 -0.66
CA ALA A 130 0.73 -9.38 0.76
C ALA A 130 -0.77 -9.11 1.04
N ARG A 131 -1.47 -8.41 0.15
CA ARG A 131 -2.94 -8.24 0.22
C ARG A 131 -3.67 -9.56 0.05
N HIS A 132 -3.21 -10.39 -0.88
CA HIS A 132 -3.79 -11.70 -1.12
C HIS A 132 -3.65 -12.56 0.15
N ILE A 133 -2.45 -12.72 0.70
CA ILE A 133 -2.22 -13.52 1.92
C ILE A 133 -3.05 -12.97 3.10
N ALA A 134 -3.13 -11.66 3.29
CA ALA A 134 -3.97 -11.04 4.33
C ALA A 134 -5.48 -11.32 4.15
N TYR A 135 -5.97 -11.32 2.91
CA TYR A 135 -7.36 -11.70 2.61
C TYR A 135 -7.63 -13.18 2.93
N TYR A 136 -6.72 -14.08 2.57
CA TYR A 136 -6.87 -15.51 2.88
C TYR A 136 -6.84 -15.77 4.39
N TYR A 137 -6.01 -15.04 5.13
CA TYR A 137 -6.01 -15.08 6.59
C TYR A 137 -7.37 -14.68 7.18
N ASP A 138 -7.94 -13.56 6.74
CA ASP A 138 -9.22 -13.08 7.25
C ASP A 138 -10.36 -14.06 6.96
N LYS A 139 -10.37 -14.64 5.75
CA LYS A 139 -11.31 -15.69 5.37
C LYS A 139 -11.18 -16.93 6.26
N LEU A 140 -9.96 -17.40 6.49
CA LEU A 140 -9.72 -18.59 7.31
C LEU A 140 -10.12 -18.36 8.78
N ARG A 141 -9.91 -17.15 9.29
CA ARG A 141 -10.37 -16.75 10.63
C ARG A 141 -11.90 -16.75 10.73
N GLN A 142 -12.61 -16.21 9.73
CA GLN A 142 -14.08 -16.26 9.68
C GLN A 142 -14.59 -17.71 9.66
N ASP A 143 -13.91 -18.60 8.92
CA ASP A 143 -14.24 -20.03 8.90
C ASP A 143 -14.07 -20.68 10.28
N VAL A 144 -13.02 -20.32 11.04
CA VAL A 144 -12.82 -20.74 12.44
C VAL A 144 -13.97 -20.26 13.32
N GLU A 145 -14.34 -18.97 13.25
CA GLU A 145 -15.44 -18.39 14.04
C GLU A 145 -16.79 -19.08 13.75
N ALA A 146 -17.07 -19.37 12.48
CA ALA A 146 -18.26 -20.11 12.05
C ALA A 146 -18.26 -21.54 12.60
N LYS A 147 -17.11 -22.23 12.57
CA LYS A 147 -16.98 -23.60 13.11
C LYS A 147 -17.11 -23.66 14.62
N VAL A 148 -16.54 -22.71 15.36
CA VAL A 148 -16.72 -22.59 16.81
C VAL A 148 -18.20 -22.43 17.16
N THR A 149 -18.89 -21.52 16.47
CA THR A 149 -20.33 -21.27 16.70
C THR A 149 -21.18 -22.53 16.47
N GLU A 150 -20.89 -23.27 15.39
CA GLU A 150 -21.58 -24.52 15.07
C GLU A 150 -21.31 -25.63 16.10
N ILE A 151 -20.06 -25.77 16.58
CA ILE A 151 -19.70 -26.75 17.61
C ILE A 151 -20.39 -26.42 18.94
N LEU A 152 -20.38 -25.15 19.36
CA LEU A 152 -21.09 -24.70 20.56
C LEU A 152 -22.59 -25.00 20.46
N ARG A 153 -23.20 -24.72 19.30
CA ARG A 153 -24.61 -25.04 19.04
C ARG A 153 -24.90 -26.54 19.11
N ARG A 154 -23.99 -27.39 18.62
CA ARG A 154 -24.12 -28.86 18.70
C ARG A 154 -23.95 -29.37 20.13
N ARG A 155 -22.97 -28.85 20.88
CA ARG A 155 -22.75 -29.16 22.30
C ARG A 155 -23.99 -28.82 23.14
N SER A 156 -24.60 -27.66 22.94
CA SER A 156 -25.83 -27.29 23.65
C SER A 156 -26.97 -28.25 23.35
N LYS A 157 -27.24 -28.57 22.08
CA LYS A 157 -28.30 -29.52 21.69
C LYS A 157 -28.03 -30.96 22.18
N SER A 158 -26.77 -31.37 22.28
CA SER A 158 -26.38 -32.69 22.79
C SER A 158 -26.60 -32.86 24.29
N ARG A 159 -26.64 -31.76 25.04
CA ARG A 159 -26.84 -31.78 26.49
C ARG A 159 -28.33 -31.89 26.87
N ASP A 160 -29.22 -31.52 25.95
CA ASP A 160 -30.67 -31.46 26.17
C ASP A 160 -31.42 -32.73 25.72
N LEU A 161 -30.76 -33.68 25.04
CA LEU A 161 -31.35 -34.93 24.52
C LEU A 161 -30.41 -36.12 24.81
N SER A 162 -30.94 -37.32 25.08
CA SER A 162 -30.08 -38.51 25.26
C SER A 162 -29.28 -38.78 23.99
N MET A 163 -27.96 -38.62 24.07
CA MET A 163 -27.08 -38.67 22.90
C MET A 163 -27.02 -40.05 22.26
N SER A 164 -27.24 -40.10 20.95
CA SER A 164 -26.89 -41.27 20.13
C SER A 164 -25.37 -41.34 19.95
N GLY A 165 -24.78 -42.54 19.96
CA GLY A 165 -23.32 -42.71 19.77
C GLY A 165 -22.80 -42.11 18.46
N GLU A 166 -23.63 -42.04 17.42
CA GLU A 166 -23.25 -41.47 16.12
C GLU A 166 -23.09 -39.92 16.16
N SER A 167 -23.86 -39.22 17.01
CA SER A 167 -23.75 -37.76 17.15
C SER A 167 -22.53 -37.34 17.96
N ALA A 168 -22.07 -38.19 18.89
CA ALA A 168 -20.83 -37.97 19.66
C ALA A 168 -19.58 -38.07 18.77
N VAL A 169 -19.50 -39.09 17.90
CA VAL A 169 -18.37 -39.26 16.95
C VAL A 169 -18.29 -38.11 15.95
N LYS A 170 -19.43 -37.63 15.43
CA LYS A 170 -19.48 -36.47 14.51
C LYS A 170 -19.07 -35.16 15.19
N LEU A 171 -19.35 -35.00 16.49
CA LEU A 171 -18.91 -33.86 17.28
C LEU A 171 -17.39 -33.89 17.48
N GLN A 172 -16.84 -35.02 17.89
CA GLN A 172 -15.40 -35.20 18.09
C GLN A 172 -14.61 -34.99 16.78
N SER A 173 -15.11 -35.49 15.65
CA SER A 173 -14.51 -35.24 14.33
C SER A 173 -14.53 -33.76 13.94
N ALA A 174 -15.60 -33.04 14.28
CA ALA A 174 -15.70 -31.60 14.03
C ALA A 174 -14.73 -30.79 14.93
N GLU A 175 -14.54 -31.22 16.18
CA GLU A 175 -13.59 -30.61 17.12
C GLU A 175 -12.13 -30.84 16.69
N ALA A 176 -11.78 -32.04 16.20
CA ALA A 176 -10.45 -32.31 15.64
C ALA A 176 -10.16 -31.41 14.42
N ARG A 177 -11.12 -31.30 13.48
CA ARG A 177 -10.99 -30.42 12.32
C ARG A 177 -10.90 -28.94 12.71
N LEU A 178 -11.54 -28.53 13.80
CA LEU A 178 -11.43 -27.17 14.33
C LEU A 178 -10.01 -26.91 14.85
N ALA A 179 -9.38 -27.88 15.53
CA ALA A 179 -8.01 -27.75 16.00
C ALA A 179 -7.02 -27.56 14.82
N ASP A 180 -7.16 -28.35 13.76
CA ASP A 180 -6.38 -28.21 12.53
C ASP A 180 -6.57 -26.84 11.87
N LEU A 181 -7.82 -26.37 11.82
CA LEU A 181 -8.17 -25.07 11.24
C LEU A 181 -7.57 -23.92 12.06
N LYS A 182 -7.65 -23.96 13.39
CA LYS A 182 -7.01 -22.99 14.29
C LYS A 182 -5.49 -22.95 14.09
N SER A 183 -4.84 -24.12 14.01
CA SER A 183 -3.39 -24.20 13.77
C SER A 183 -3.01 -23.59 12.41
N SER A 184 -3.81 -23.87 11.38
CA SER A 184 -3.63 -23.29 10.05
C SER A 184 -3.80 -21.76 10.06
N THR A 185 -4.78 -21.23 10.80
CA THR A 185 -4.97 -19.78 10.96
C THR A 185 -3.77 -19.11 11.62
N VAL A 186 -3.19 -19.72 12.65
CA VAL A 186 -1.99 -19.18 13.33
C VAL A 186 -0.78 -19.17 12.39
N ALA A 187 -0.56 -20.26 11.66
CA ALA A 187 0.55 -20.35 10.71
C ALA A 187 0.43 -19.30 9.58
N LEU A 188 -0.78 -19.14 9.03
CA LEU A 188 -1.05 -18.16 7.99
C LEU A 188 -0.98 -16.72 8.52
N GLY A 189 -1.43 -16.48 9.76
CA GLY A 189 -1.29 -15.18 10.42
C GLY A 189 0.17 -14.74 10.52
N ARG A 190 1.05 -15.66 10.94
CA ARG A 190 2.51 -15.41 10.96
C ARG A 190 3.07 -15.07 9.59
N GLU A 191 2.70 -15.82 8.56
CA GLU A 191 3.16 -15.59 7.19
C GLU A 191 2.66 -14.25 6.63
N ALA A 192 1.38 -13.95 6.82
CA ALA A 192 0.76 -12.68 6.41
C ALA A 192 1.45 -11.49 7.08
N THR A 193 1.70 -11.58 8.39
CA THR A 193 2.41 -10.53 9.14
C THR A 193 3.84 -10.37 8.63
N ALA A 194 4.57 -11.46 8.41
CA ALA A 194 5.94 -11.40 7.90
C ALA A 194 6.01 -10.77 6.50
N ALA A 195 5.08 -11.11 5.61
CA ALA A 195 4.99 -10.53 4.28
C ALA A 195 4.70 -9.01 4.34
N MET A 196 3.77 -8.57 5.19
CA MET A 196 3.47 -7.14 5.36
C MET A 196 4.64 -6.36 5.98
N LEU A 197 5.35 -6.93 6.96
CA LEU A 197 6.56 -6.32 7.54
C LEU A 197 7.69 -6.18 6.51
N SER A 198 7.93 -7.21 5.70
CA SER A 198 8.94 -7.17 4.64
C SER A 198 8.61 -6.12 3.59
N LEU A 199 7.32 -5.96 3.25
CA LEU A 199 6.87 -4.92 2.33
C LEU A 199 7.11 -3.51 2.90
N GLU A 200 6.83 -3.30 4.18
CA GLU A 200 7.06 -2.01 4.83
C GLU A 200 8.55 -1.67 4.86
N ASP A 201 9.43 -2.63 5.22
CA ASP A 201 10.88 -2.43 5.19
C ASP A 201 11.37 -2.11 3.77
N GLN A 202 10.87 -2.82 2.76
CA GLN A 202 11.20 -2.52 1.36
C GLN A 202 10.75 -1.10 0.96
N GLN A 203 9.56 -0.67 1.38
CA GLN A 203 9.07 0.69 1.11
C GLN A 203 9.91 1.76 1.82
N GLN A 204 10.29 1.52 3.08
CA GLN A 204 11.16 2.41 3.85
C GLN A 204 12.54 2.50 3.21
N GLN A 205 13.18 1.37 2.89
CA GLN A 205 14.50 1.35 2.26
C GLN A 205 14.53 2.06 0.91
N MET A 206 13.51 1.87 0.07
CA MET A 206 13.42 2.61 -1.21
C MET A 206 13.27 4.11 -0.99
N THR A 207 12.60 4.53 0.08
CA THR A 207 12.48 5.94 0.45
C THR A 207 13.81 6.49 0.97
N PHE A 208 14.54 5.74 1.81
CA PHE A 208 15.83 6.19 2.36
C PHE A 208 16.96 6.24 1.32
N HIS A 209 17.21 5.16 0.59
CA HIS A 209 18.35 5.05 -0.34
C HIS A 209 18.32 6.13 -1.44
N LYS A 210 17.12 6.53 -1.87
CA LYS A 210 16.95 7.54 -2.93
C LYS A 210 17.09 8.97 -2.41
N ASN A 211 16.68 9.24 -1.16
CA ASN A 211 16.89 10.54 -0.51
C ASN A 211 18.35 10.75 -0.07
N SER A 212 19.15 9.70 0.07
CA SER A 212 20.58 9.78 0.43
C SER A 212 21.53 9.85 -0.78
N SER A 213 21.01 9.74 -2.01
CA SER A 213 21.81 9.84 -3.25
C SER A 213 21.70 11.22 -3.92
N ILE A 214 21.19 12.22 -3.21
CA ILE A 214 21.17 13.65 -3.57
C ILE A 214 22.23 14.35 -2.74
#